data_AF-A0A966PND8-F1
#
_entry.id   AF-A0A966PND8-F1
#
_cell.length_a   1.000
_cell.length_b   1.000
_cell.length_c   1.000
_cell.angle_alpha   90.00
_cell.angle_beta   90.00
_cell.angle_gamma   90.00
#
_symmetry.space_group_name_H-M   'P 1'
#
loop_
_entity.id
_entity.type
_entity.pdbx_description
1 polymer ?
#
loop_
_entity_poly.entity_id
_entity_poly.type
_entity_poly.pdbx_seq_one_letter_code
_entity_poly.pdbx_strand_id
1 'polypeptide(L)'
;MDVPTADVSTPETTLAASPSSLPSRFRGFTTGENRLHPVWSRLLAVFWVAMALGVTAVAISSDLIGRPLWWVDDQRWSMPIIYAFAVLFVGPAIVVAVWAAARIPRVQWPSLGITVEVALLAFIDRDRSPGSAVVLGALAVAALLAAIASTGARTVD
;
A
#
# COMPACT_ATOMS: atom_id res chain seq x y z
N MET A 1 -5.35 81.26 -38.51
CA MET A 1 -5.96 80.23 -39.38
C MET A 1 -5.85 78.92 -38.63
N ASP A 2 -6.93 78.54 -37.96
CA ASP A 2 -7.09 77.26 -37.28
C ASP A 2 -7.47 76.17 -38.29
N VAL A 3 -6.79 75.01 -38.26
CA VAL A 3 -7.30 73.64 -38.49
C VAL A 3 -6.18 72.64 -38.05
N PRO A 4 -6.44 71.35 -37.72
CA PRO A 4 -6.97 70.83 -36.46
C PRO A 4 -6.05 69.78 -35.78
N THR A 5 -6.36 69.52 -34.52
CA THR A 5 -5.88 68.44 -33.64
C THR A 5 -6.08 67.03 -34.22
N ALA A 6 -5.03 66.21 -34.15
CA ALA A 6 -5.13 64.75 -34.16
C ALA A 6 -4.32 64.17 -32.99
N ASP A 7 -5.07 63.50 -32.13
CA ASP A 7 -4.75 62.77 -30.92
C ASP A 7 -4.21 61.39 -31.28
N VAL A 8 -3.04 60.99 -30.77
CA VAL A 8 -2.68 59.56 -30.65
C VAL A 8 -1.83 59.36 -29.39
N SER A 9 -2.53 59.01 -28.32
CA SER A 9 -2.01 58.32 -27.16
C SER A 9 -1.65 56.87 -27.56
N THR A 10 -0.37 56.50 -27.49
CA THR A 10 0.06 55.09 -27.52
C THR A 10 0.36 54.60 -26.10
N PRO A 11 -0.53 53.78 -25.51
CA PRO A 11 -0.22 53.02 -24.31
C PRO A 11 0.51 51.72 -24.72
N GLU A 12 1.84 51.70 -24.67
CA GLU A 12 2.57 50.42 -24.60
C GLU A 12 2.47 49.90 -23.15
N THR A 13 1.27 49.41 -22.85
CA THR A 13 1.05 48.48 -21.77
C THR A 13 1.70 47.18 -22.21
N THR A 14 2.98 47.00 -21.88
CA THR A 14 3.65 45.70 -21.96
C THR A 14 2.90 44.77 -21.03
N LEU A 15 1.91 44.09 -21.60
CA LEU A 15 1.14 43.02 -20.97
C LEU A 15 2.17 42.00 -20.46
N ALA A 16 2.43 42.03 -19.17
CA ALA A 16 2.84 40.86 -18.44
C ALA A 16 1.80 39.79 -18.76
N ALA A 17 2.13 38.89 -19.69
CA ALA A 17 1.33 37.72 -19.99
C ALA A 17 1.19 36.93 -18.68
N SER A 18 0.09 37.17 -17.99
CA SER A 18 -0.30 36.42 -16.81
C SER A 18 -0.26 34.94 -17.14
N PRO A 19 0.53 34.11 -16.43
CA PRO A 19 0.59 32.66 -16.66
C PRO A 19 -0.70 31.91 -16.26
N SER A 20 -1.85 32.60 -16.21
CA SER A 20 -3.09 32.10 -15.63
C SER A 20 -4.17 31.69 -16.63
N SER A 21 -3.92 31.78 -17.95
CA SER A 21 -4.93 31.51 -18.98
C SER A 21 -4.92 30.07 -19.53
N LEU A 22 -4.51 29.07 -18.73
CA LEU A 22 -4.83 27.69 -19.08
C LEU A 22 -6.32 27.45 -18.83
N PRO A 23 -7.10 27.03 -19.85
CA PRO A 23 -8.52 26.78 -19.71
C PRO A 23 -8.79 25.76 -18.60
N SER A 24 -9.73 26.07 -17.71
CA SER A 24 -10.17 25.18 -16.61
C SER A 24 -10.51 23.76 -17.08
N ARG A 25 -10.95 23.60 -18.34
CA ARG A 25 -11.22 22.30 -18.97
C ARG A 25 -10.01 21.36 -19.07
N PHE A 26 -8.78 21.91 -19.06
CA PHE A 26 -7.55 21.13 -19.08
C PHE A 26 -6.94 20.90 -17.69
N ARG A 27 -7.45 21.59 -16.66
CA ARG A 27 -7.03 21.38 -15.26
C ARG A 27 -7.58 20.07 -14.66
N GLY A 28 -8.55 19.44 -15.32
CA GLY A 28 -9.16 18.17 -14.87
C GLY A 28 -8.35 16.91 -15.18
N PHE A 29 -7.35 16.96 -16.06
CA PHE A 29 -6.63 15.76 -16.50
C PHE A 29 -5.37 15.42 -15.70
N THR A 30 -4.96 16.23 -14.73
CA THR A 30 -3.65 16.07 -14.07
C THR A 30 -3.69 15.48 -12.67
N THR A 31 -4.85 15.10 -12.14
CA THR A 31 -4.93 14.38 -10.85
C THR A 31 -6.19 13.52 -10.81
N GLY A 32 -6.28 12.54 -11.71
CA GLY A 32 -7.11 11.37 -11.44
C GLY A 32 -6.56 10.73 -10.17
N GLU A 33 -7.12 11.11 -9.02
CA GLU A 33 -6.71 10.57 -7.74
C GLU A 33 -6.94 9.06 -7.79
N ASN A 34 -5.86 8.29 -7.90
CA ASN A 34 -5.84 6.83 -7.86
C ASN A 34 -6.28 6.32 -6.48
N ARG A 35 -7.47 6.71 -6.03
CA ARG A 35 -8.06 6.35 -4.76
C ARG A 35 -8.80 5.03 -4.94
N LEU A 36 -8.74 4.23 -3.89
CA LEU A 36 -9.47 2.98 -3.83
C LEU A 36 -10.96 3.25 -3.67
N HIS A 37 -11.78 2.51 -4.40
CA HIS A 37 -13.23 2.53 -4.19
C HIS A 37 -13.55 2.25 -2.70
N PRO A 38 -14.48 3.01 -2.07
CA PRO A 38 -14.74 2.94 -0.62
C PRO A 38 -14.97 1.53 -0.07
N VAL A 39 -15.72 0.71 -0.81
CA VAL A 39 -16.03 -0.68 -0.41
C VAL A 39 -14.78 -1.56 -0.50
N TRP A 40 -14.01 -1.42 -1.58
CA TRP A 40 -12.79 -2.19 -1.80
C TRP A 40 -11.70 -1.85 -0.80
N SER A 41 -11.58 -0.57 -0.42
CA SER A 41 -10.67 -0.11 0.64
C SER A 41 -10.96 -0.82 1.97
N ARG A 42 -12.23 -0.95 2.37
CA ARG A 42 -12.61 -1.65 3.61
C ARG A 42 -12.36 -3.15 3.53
N LEU A 43 -12.70 -3.78 2.40
CA LEU A 43 -12.45 -5.21 2.21
C LEU A 43 -10.96 -5.53 2.27
N LEU A 44 -10.12 -4.73 1.63
CA LEU A 44 -8.67 -4.88 1.71
C LEU A 44 -8.15 -4.66 3.13
N ALA A 45 -8.64 -3.65 3.84
CA ALA A 45 -8.24 -3.42 5.23
C ALA A 45 -8.57 -4.62 6.12
N VAL A 46 -9.78 -5.17 6.02
CA VAL A 46 -10.20 -6.38 6.75
C VAL A 46 -9.35 -7.58 6.36
N PHE A 47 -9.08 -7.77 5.08
CA PHE A 47 -8.22 -8.84 4.59
C PHE A 47 -6.81 -8.77 5.21
N TRP A 48 -6.18 -7.59 5.22
CA TRP A 48 -4.84 -7.43 5.78
C TRP A 48 -4.78 -7.59 7.30
N VAL A 49 -5.84 -7.21 8.02
CA VAL A 49 -5.98 -7.55 9.46
C VAL A 49 -6.10 -9.07 9.65
N ALA A 50 -6.95 -9.73 8.88
CA ALA A 50 -7.12 -11.17 8.95
C ALA A 50 -5.81 -11.91 8.60
N MET A 51 -5.03 -11.37 7.65
CA MET A 51 -3.72 -11.87 7.28
C MET A 51 -2.72 -11.79 8.44
N ALA A 52 -2.65 -10.64 9.13
CA ALA A 52 -1.80 -10.47 10.31
C ALA A 52 -2.16 -11.47 11.43
N LEU A 53 -3.47 -11.67 11.67
CA LEU A 53 -3.96 -12.66 12.62
C LEU A 53 -3.61 -14.08 12.17
N GLY A 54 -3.72 -14.39 10.87
CA GLY A 54 -3.36 -15.69 10.31
C GLY A 54 -1.89 -16.03 10.53
N VAL A 55 -0.97 -15.12 10.20
CA VAL A 55 0.47 -15.30 10.44
C VAL A 55 0.77 -15.48 11.93
N THR A 56 0.14 -14.66 12.78
CA THR A 56 0.30 -14.74 14.25
C THR A 56 -0.22 -16.07 14.81
N ALA A 57 -1.39 -16.53 14.35
CA ALA A 57 -1.97 -17.79 14.75
C ALA A 57 -1.09 -18.98 14.33
N VAL A 58 -0.51 -18.94 13.12
CA VAL A 58 0.45 -19.95 12.67
C VAL A 58 1.69 -19.95 13.56
N ALA A 59 2.26 -18.79 13.87
CA ALA A 59 3.40 -18.67 14.78
C ALA A 59 3.13 -19.32 16.15
N ILE A 60 2.04 -18.92 16.81
CA ILE A 60 1.66 -19.45 18.13
C ILE A 60 1.37 -20.96 18.06
N SER A 61 0.62 -21.41 17.05
CA SER A 61 0.27 -22.83 16.92
C SER A 61 1.50 -23.71 16.69
N SER A 62 2.46 -23.21 15.91
CA SER A 62 3.71 -23.92 15.62
C SER A 62 4.55 -24.11 16.88
N ASP A 63 4.63 -23.06 17.69
CA ASP A 63 5.34 -23.05 18.96
C ASP A 63 4.71 -24.03 19.97
N LEU A 64 3.38 -24.03 20.09
CA LEU A 64 2.63 -24.94 20.96
C LEU A 64 2.82 -26.43 20.59
N ILE A 65 3.09 -26.75 19.32
CA ILE A 65 3.33 -28.12 18.83
C ILE A 65 4.82 -28.50 18.96
N GLY A 66 5.67 -27.61 19.48
CA GLY A 66 7.11 -27.82 19.64
C GLY A 66 7.88 -27.79 18.33
N ARG A 67 7.31 -27.17 17.29
CA ARG A 67 7.97 -26.93 15.99
C ARG A 67 7.94 -25.44 15.64
N PRO A 68 8.60 -24.59 16.44
CA PRO A 68 8.55 -23.15 16.25
C PRO A 68 9.09 -22.74 14.87
N LEU A 69 8.53 -21.66 14.33
CA LEU A 69 9.06 -21.01 13.14
C LEU A 69 10.45 -20.45 13.45
N TRP A 70 11.33 -20.36 12.46
CA TRP A 70 12.73 -19.94 12.68
C TRP A 70 12.87 -18.57 13.36
N TRP A 71 11.87 -17.70 13.25
CA TRP A 71 11.81 -16.34 13.79
C TRP A 71 11.03 -16.22 15.10
N VAL A 72 10.40 -17.30 15.58
CA VAL A 72 9.65 -17.38 16.85
C VAL A 72 10.30 -18.35 17.85
N ASP A 73 11.39 -19.00 17.44
CA ASP A 73 12.12 -19.99 18.23
C ASP A 73 12.81 -19.34 19.46
N ASP A 74 12.26 -19.59 20.65
CA ASP A 74 12.73 -19.07 21.93
C ASP A 74 13.99 -19.75 22.46
N GLN A 75 14.34 -20.92 21.92
CA GLN A 75 15.61 -21.58 22.18
C GLN A 75 16.74 -20.90 21.42
N ARG A 76 16.42 -20.30 20.27
CA ARG A 76 17.39 -19.63 19.40
C ARG A 76 17.51 -18.13 19.67
N TRP A 77 16.40 -17.48 20.00
CA TRP A 77 16.33 -16.02 20.12
C TRP A 77 15.85 -15.58 21.50
N SER A 78 16.35 -14.44 21.97
CA SER A 78 15.81 -13.81 23.18
C SER A 78 14.45 -13.18 22.89
N MET A 79 13.61 -13.04 23.93
CA MET A 79 12.26 -12.45 23.81
C MET A 79 12.22 -11.09 23.09
N PRO A 80 13.15 -10.13 23.33
CA PRO A 80 13.17 -8.89 22.57
C PRO A 80 13.37 -9.07 21.07
N ILE A 81 14.18 -10.06 20.66
CA ILE A 81 14.41 -10.38 19.24
C ILE A 81 13.17 -11.00 18.62
N ILE A 82 12.47 -11.88 19.34
CA ILE A 82 11.19 -12.45 18.89
C ILE A 82 10.16 -11.35 18.69
N TYR A 83 10.05 -10.38 19.61
CA TYR A 83 9.17 -9.24 19.44
C TYR A 83 9.56 -8.38 18.23
N ALA A 84 10.86 -8.17 18.00
CA ALA A 84 11.33 -7.46 16.81
C ALA A 84 10.94 -8.21 15.52
N PHE A 85 11.06 -9.54 15.48
CA PHE A 85 10.60 -10.33 14.35
C PHE A 85 9.08 -10.33 14.20
N ALA A 86 8.31 -10.37 15.29
CA ALA A 86 6.86 -10.26 15.23
C ALA A 86 6.44 -8.91 14.63
N VAL A 87 7.08 -7.81 15.05
CA VAL A 87 6.86 -6.48 14.43
C VAL A 87 7.28 -6.50 12.96
N LEU A 88 8.41 -7.13 12.62
CA LEU A 88 8.90 -7.20 11.25
C LEU A 88 7.96 -7.97 10.33
N PHE A 89 7.47 -9.15 10.74
CA PHE A 89 6.72 -10.07 9.87
C PHE A 89 5.19 -9.90 9.95
N VAL A 90 4.67 -9.37 11.06
CA VAL A 90 3.22 -9.13 11.24
C VAL A 90 2.88 -7.64 11.06
N GLY A 91 3.77 -6.74 11.48
CA GLY A 91 3.55 -5.30 11.42
C GLY A 91 3.23 -4.75 10.03
N PRO A 92 3.94 -5.16 8.95
CA PRO A 92 3.63 -4.71 7.59
C PRO A 92 2.17 -4.94 7.19
N ALA A 93 1.57 -6.08 7.53
CA ALA A 93 0.17 -6.36 7.25
C ALA A 93 -0.77 -5.36 7.95
N ILE A 94 -0.49 -5.01 9.20
CA ILE A 94 -1.25 -3.97 9.92
C ILE A 94 -1.05 -2.60 9.28
N VAL A 95 0.18 -2.26 8.88
CA VAL A 95 0.48 -1.01 8.18
C VAL A 95 -0.33 -0.92 6.88
N VAL A 96 -0.37 -1.99 6.08
CA VAL A 96 -1.15 -2.02 4.83
C VAL A 96 -2.66 -1.99 5.10
N ALA A 97 -3.14 -2.60 6.18
CA ALA A 97 -4.53 -2.47 6.58
C ALA A 97 -4.92 -1.01 6.85
N VAL A 98 -4.09 -0.28 7.61
CA VAL A 98 -4.28 1.16 7.88
C VAL A 98 -4.18 1.98 6.59
N TRP A 99 -3.19 1.66 5.75
CA TRP A 99 -2.97 2.32 4.45
C TRP A 99 -4.18 2.16 3.52
N ALA A 100 -4.75 0.96 3.48
CA ALA A 100 -5.95 0.63 2.72
C ALA A 100 -7.18 1.35 3.30
N ALA A 101 -7.36 1.36 4.61
CA ALA A 101 -8.47 2.04 5.30
C ALA A 101 -8.44 3.56 5.08
N ALA A 102 -7.25 4.15 5.09
CA ALA A 102 -7.02 5.57 4.80
C ALA A 102 -7.12 5.91 3.30
N ARG A 103 -7.40 4.92 2.42
CA ARG A 103 -7.51 5.07 0.96
C ARG A 103 -6.28 5.71 0.32
N ILE A 104 -5.11 5.52 0.91
CA ILE A 104 -3.87 6.12 0.41
C ILE A 104 -3.53 5.43 -0.93
N PRO A 105 -3.18 6.20 -1.98
CA PRO A 105 -2.85 5.64 -3.27
C PRO A 105 -1.66 4.68 -3.19
N ARG A 106 -1.58 3.79 -4.18
CA ARG A 106 -0.49 2.82 -4.37
C ARG A 106 -0.37 1.71 -3.32
N VAL A 107 -1.49 1.30 -2.71
CA VAL A 107 -1.54 0.16 -1.77
C VAL A 107 -1.00 -1.17 -2.37
N GLN A 108 -0.98 -1.29 -3.70
CA GLN A 108 -0.48 -2.51 -4.36
C GLN A 108 1.02 -2.77 -4.09
N TRP A 109 1.84 -1.74 -3.93
CA TRP A 109 3.28 -1.92 -3.73
C TRP A 109 3.61 -2.56 -2.39
N PRO A 110 3.13 -2.03 -1.24
CA PRO A 110 3.39 -2.70 0.02
C PRO A 110 2.65 -4.04 0.12
N SER A 111 1.50 -4.21 -0.54
CA SER A 111 0.81 -5.51 -0.65
C SER A 111 1.67 -6.59 -1.31
N LEU A 112 2.36 -6.25 -2.40
CA LEU A 112 3.31 -7.16 -3.06
C LEU A 112 4.52 -7.46 -2.17
N GLY A 113 5.03 -6.46 -1.44
CA GLY A 113 6.13 -6.66 -0.49
C GLY A 113 5.82 -7.72 0.55
N ILE A 114 4.64 -7.62 1.20
CA ILE A 114 4.19 -8.59 2.22
C ILE A 114 3.96 -9.96 1.62
N THR A 115 3.45 -10.03 0.39
CA THR A 115 3.27 -11.29 -0.32
C THR A 115 4.59 -12.04 -0.47
N VAL A 116 5.64 -11.34 -0.91
CA VAL A 116 6.99 -11.91 -1.06
C VAL A 116 7.55 -12.32 0.29
N GLU A 117 7.39 -11.48 1.31
CA GLU A 117 7.84 -11.76 2.67
C GLU A 117 7.23 -13.06 3.22
N VAL A 118 5.91 -13.21 3.16
CA VAL A 118 5.22 -14.43 3.65
C VAL A 118 5.61 -15.66 2.83
N ALA A 119 5.81 -15.51 1.51
CA ALA A 119 6.31 -16.59 0.66
C ALA A 119 7.73 -17.03 1.04
N LEU A 120 8.61 -16.08 1.38
CA LEU A 120 9.97 -16.38 1.85
C LEU A 120 9.95 -17.07 3.20
N LEU A 121 9.09 -16.63 4.14
CA LEU A 121 8.92 -17.32 5.42
C LEU A 121 8.48 -18.78 5.21
N ALA A 122 7.48 -19.01 4.35
CA ALA A 122 7.04 -20.35 4.00
C ALA A 122 8.18 -21.20 3.42
N PHE A 123 9.00 -20.62 2.55
CA PHE A 123 10.13 -21.33 1.93
C PHE A 123 11.22 -21.67 2.94
N ILE A 124 11.57 -20.75 3.85
CA ILE A 124 12.61 -20.95 4.86
C ILE A 124 12.18 -22.01 5.90
N ASP A 125 10.91 -22.01 6.31
CA ASP A 125 10.41 -22.92 7.35
C ASP A 125 10.04 -24.33 6.84
N ARG A 126 10.11 -24.58 5.53
CA ARG A 126 9.67 -25.85 4.90
C ARG A 126 10.27 -27.11 5.53
N ASP A 127 11.53 -27.03 5.96
CA ASP A 127 12.29 -28.19 6.46
C ASP A 127 12.12 -28.38 7.97
N ARG A 128 11.79 -27.31 8.71
CA ARG A 128 11.64 -27.33 10.18
C ARG A 128 10.19 -27.53 10.61
N SER A 129 9.28 -26.79 9.98
CA SER A 129 7.85 -26.78 10.30
C SER A 129 7.02 -26.88 9.02
N PRO A 130 6.98 -28.07 8.37
CA PRO A 130 6.35 -28.25 7.06
C PRO A 130 4.85 -27.93 7.08
N GLY A 131 4.15 -28.23 8.18
CA GLY A 131 2.73 -27.90 8.32
C GLY A 131 2.49 -26.39 8.26
N SER A 132 3.28 -25.63 9.01
CA SER A 132 3.20 -24.17 9.05
C SER A 132 3.65 -23.53 7.74
N ALA A 133 4.67 -24.09 7.09
CA ALA A 133 5.11 -23.67 5.77
C ALA A 133 3.99 -23.79 4.72
N VAL A 134 3.19 -24.86 4.74
CA VAL A 134 2.03 -25.01 3.85
C VAL A 134 0.99 -23.93 4.11
N VAL A 135 0.68 -23.64 5.39
CA VAL A 135 -0.29 -22.59 5.74
C VAL A 135 0.22 -21.20 5.36
N LEU A 136 1.48 -20.89 5.63
CA LEU A 136 2.12 -19.64 5.18
C LEU A 136 2.12 -19.53 3.64
N GLY A 137 2.36 -20.64 2.94
CA GLY A 137 2.28 -20.69 1.48
C GLY A 137 0.86 -20.37 0.95
N ALA A 138 -0.17 -20.95 1.57
CA ALA A 138 -1.57 -20.63 1.23
C ALA A 138 -1.92 -19.17 1.51
N LEU A 139 -1.46 -18.64 2.64
CA LEU A 139 -1.59 -17.23 3.00
C LEU A 139 -0.85 -16.33 1.99
N ALA A 140 0.35 -16.69 1.53
CA ALA A 140 1.08 -15.95 0.51
C ALA A 140 0.31 -15.91 -0.83
N VAL A 141 -0.30 -17.02 -1.25
CA VAL A 141 -1.16 -17.04 -2.44
C VAL A 141 -2.38 -16.12 -2.26
N ALA A 142 -3.03 -16.15 -1.11
CA ALA A 142 -4.13 -15.24 -0.80
C ALA A 142 -3.69 -13.77 -0.84
N ALA A 143 -2.52 -13.45 -0.26
CA ALA A 143 -1.94 -12.11 -0.27
C ALA A 143 -1.62 -11.64 -1.69
N LEU A 144 -1.11 -12.54 -2.54
CA LEU A 144 -0.87 -12.26 -3.97
C LEU A 144 -2.17 -11.90 -4.69
N LEU A 145 -3.24 -12.67 -4.47
CA LEU A 145 -4.55 -12.39 -5.05
C LEU A 145 -5.11 -11.04 -4.57
N ALA A 146 -4.94 -10.71 -3.29
CA ALA A 146 -5.33 -9.40 -2.77
C ALA A 146 -4.50 -8.25 -3.37
N ALA A 147 -3.20 -8.45 -3.57
CA ALA A 147 -2.33 -7.48 -4.24
C ALA A 147 -2.80 -7.24 -5.69
N ILE A 148 -3.12 -8.29 -6.44
CA ILE A 148 -3.66 -8.19 -7.81
C ILE A 148 -5.05 -7.52 -7.81
N ALA A 149 -5.93 -7.86 -6.86
CA ALA A 149 -7.24 -7.22 -6.73
C ALA A 149 -7.12 -5.71 -6.45
N SER A 150 -6.11 -5.29 -5.67
CA SER A 150 -5.88 -3.89 -5.35
C SER A 150 -5.52 -3.03 -6.56
N THR A 151 -4.99 -3.63 -7.63
CA THR A 151 -4.74 -2.93 -8.91
C THR A 151 -6.02 -2.65 -9.70
N GLY A 152 -7.03 -3.52 -9.62
CA GLY A 152 -8.30 -3.37 -10.34
C GLY A 152 -9.34 -2.51 -9.61
N ALA A 153 -9.19 -2.30 -8.30
CA ALA A 153 -10.16 -1.61 -7.44
C ALA A 153 -10.11 -0.06 -7.50
N ARG A 154 -9.53 0.51 -8.56
CA ARG A 154 -9.32 1.95 -8.72
C ARG A 154 -10.53 2.60 -9.38
N THR A 155 -10.96 3.75 -8.88
CA THR A 155 -11.97 4.58 -9.55
C THR A 155 -11.31 5.38 -10.67
N VAL A 156 -11.91 5.36 -11.86
CA VAL A 156 -11.62 6.30 -12.93
C VAL A 156 -12.79 7.28 -12.93
N ASP A 157 -12.60 8.42 -12.29
CA ASP A 157 -13.54 9.54 -12.36
C ASP A 157 -13.24 10.37 -13.62
#